data_AF-A0A2X0QTF4-F1
#
_entry.id   AF-A0A2X0QTF4-F1
#
_cell.length_a   1.000
_cell.length_b   1.000
_cell.length_c   1.000
_cell.angle_alpha   90.00
_cell.angle_beta   90.00
_cell.angle_gamma   90.00
#
_symmetry.space_group_name_H-M   'P 1'
#
loop_
_entity.id
_entity.type
_entity.pdbx_description
1 polymer ?
#
loop_
_entity_poly.entity_id
_entity_poly.type
_entity_poly.pdbx_seq_one_letter_code
_entity_poly.pdbx_strand_id
1 'polypeptide(L)'
;MKKILFLLAGYSGAGKSTLLLNALNKNLPVFGEEYNEIFQTTTIPAKFPDWMLSAQERLNQGSWFNEDHVSFLANVDPLPNHIVLHFDLIQILHERYFIQSCSDELAALLPRTFNSFANSAHNEMFFRHIVSNPFFGKFDRIIVNTLYTPWETNARQWKKRQSTMIIKERGLRPLLFDFQQPRTDIHQSIYGSWLNSIEKLDPYLSLVSESKDKRLFIKEQSAFMANA
;
A
#
# COMPACT_ATOMS: atom_id res chain seq x y z
N MET A 1 -5.55 11.28 23.81
CA MET A 1 -4.72 11.53 22.62
C MET A 1 -5.40 10.81 21.46
N LYS A 2 -5.59 11.46 20.30
CA LYS A 2 -6.27 10.81 19.16
C LYS A 2 -5.39 9.68 18.59
N LYS A 3 -6.00 8.54 18.26
CA LYS A 3 -5.35 7.45 17.55
C LYS A 3 -5.42 7.68 16.03
N ILE A 4 -4.28 7.70 15.36
CA ILE A 4 -4.15 8.03 13.93
C ILE A 4 -3.46 6.89 13.19
N LEU A 5 -4.05 6.47 12.07
CA LEU A 5 -3.43 5.56 11.12
C LEU A 5 -2.98 6.33 9.88
N PHE A 6 -1.69 6.25 9.56
CA PHE A 6 -1.10 6.72 8.31
C PHE A 6 -0.99 5.54 7.35
N LEU A 7 -1.75 5.56 6.25
CA LEU A 7 -1.78 4.47 5.27
C LEU A 7 -1.19 4.93 3.94
N LEU A 8 -0.05 4.37 3.53
CA LEU A 8 0.54 4.59 2.20
C LEU A 8 0.39 3.36 1.30
N ALA A 9 -0.51 3.42 0.33
CA ALA A 9 -0.72 2.33 -0.61
C ALA A 9 -0.05 2.60 -1.96
N GLY A 10 0.22 1.53 -2.71
CA GLY A 10 0.74 1.64 -4.07
C GLY A 10 1.32 0.33 -4.56
N TYR A 11 1.60 0.26 -5.85
CA TYR A 11 2.17 -0.95 -6.44
C TYR A 11 3.50 -1.37 -5.81
N SER A 12 3.82 -2.64 -5.96
CA SER A 12 5.20 -3.11 -5.79
C SER A 12 6.13 -2.33 -6.71
N GLY A 13 7.29 -1.94 -6.17
CA GLY A 13 8.26 -1.15 -6.92
C GLY A 13 7.99 0.36 -6.95
N ALA A 14 6.79 0.84 -6.62
CA ALA A 14 6.40 2.24 -6.80
C ALA A 14 7.21 3.27 -5.97
N GLY A 15 7.96 2.81 -4.96
CA GLY A 15 8.82 3.67 -4.13
C GLY A 15 8.22 4.11 -2.79
N LYS A 16 7.22 3.38 -2.27
CA LYS A 16 6.54 3.68 -0.98
C LYS A 16 7.52 3.94 0.18
N SER A 17 8.42 2.99 0.46
CA SER A 17 9.40 3.14 1.56
C SER A 17 10.36 4.32 1.30
N THR A 18 10.75 4.54 0.04
CA THR A 18 11.58 5.70 -0.35
C THR A 18 10.83 7.01 -0.13
N LEU A 19 9.52 7.06 -0.40
CA LEU A 19 8.68 8.23 -0.15
C LEU A 19 8.59 8.52 1.34
N LEU A 20 8.28 7.51 2.17
CA LEU A 20 8.21 7.68 3.63
C LEU A 20 9.55 8.15 4.22
N LEU A 21 10.67 7.55 3.81
CA LEU A 21 12.01 7.97 4.23
C LEU A 21 12.30 9.43 3.86
N ASN A 22 12.01 9.81 2.61
CA ASN A 22 12.20 11.18 2.17
C ASN A 22 11.26 12.15 2.88
N ALA A 23 10.05 11.72 3.21
CA ALA A 23 9.08 12.54 3.91
C ALA A 23 9.51 12.87 5.34
N LEU A 24 10.09 11.91 6.06
CA LEU A 24 10.69 12.17 7.37
C LEU A 24 11.97 13.01 7.25
N ASN A 25 12.88 12.64 6.35
CA ASN A 25 14.17 13.33 6.24
C ASN A 25 14.06 14.78 5.74
N LYS A 26 13.03 15.09 4.95
CA LYS A 26 12.85 16.40 4.32
C LYS A 26 11.59 17.12 4.81
N ASN A 27 10.96 16.62 5.86
CA ASN A 27 9.73 17.19 6.42
C ASN A 27 8.63 17.41 5.35
N LEU A 28 8.39 16.40 4.50
CA LEU A 28 7.38 16.50 3.44
C LEU A 28 6.00 16.08 3.96
N PRO A 29 4.94 16.85 3.70
CA PRO A 29 3.59 16.61 4.19
C PRO A 29 2.85 15.54 3.36
N VAL A 30 3.41 14.33 3.30
CA VAL A 30 2.85 13.22 2.49
C VAL A 30 1.50 12.72 2.98
N PHE A 31 1.07 13.11 4.18
CA PHE A 31 -0.25 12.82 4.75
C PHE A 31 -1.07 14.10 4.97
N GLY A 32 -0.75 15.18 4.23
CA GLY A 32 -1.36 16.49 4.39
C GLY A 32 -0.66 17.33 5.46
N GLU A 33 -0.76 18.66 5.32
CA GLU A 33 -0.10 19.62 6.20
C GLU A 33 -0.54 19.47 7.66
N GLU A 34 -1.83 19.25 7.89
CA GLU A 34 -2.43 19.07 9.23
C GLU A 34 -1.77 17.94 10.03
N TYR A 35 -1.35 16.87 9.35
CA TYR A 35 -0.83 15.67 9.99
C TYR A 35 0.69 15.53 9.92
N ASN A 36 1.38 16.47 9.28
CA ASN A 36 2.81 16.36 9.04
C ASN A 36 3.59 16.32 10.36
N GLU A 37 3.34 17.24 11.29
CA GLU A 37 4.03 17.26 12.59
C GLU A 37 3.88 15.94 13.35
N ILE A 38 2.69 15.34 13.32
CA ILE A 38 2.44 14.05 13.98
C ILE A 38 3.19 12.93 13.26
N PHE A 39 3.15 12.90 11.92
CA PHE A 39 3.90 11.92 11.14
C PHE A 39 5.42 12.03 11.38
N GLN A 40 5.97 13.23 11.54
CA GLN A 40 7.39 13.44 11.88
C GLN A 40 7.80 12.85 13.23
N THR A 41 6.85 12.55 14.12
CA THR A 41 7.15 11.85 15.40
C THR A 41 7.33 10.34 15.23
N THR A 42 7.04 9.79 14.05
CA THR A 42 7.16 8.35 13.78
C THR A 42 8.60 7.91 13.54
N THR A 43 8.92 6.67 13.90
CA THR A 43 10.28 6.14 13.83
C THR A 43 10.53 5.44 12.50
N ILE A 44 11.68 5.72 11.88
CA ILE A 44 12.18 4.96 10.74
C ILE A 44 12.57 3.54 11.21
N PRO A 45 12.22 2.46 10.49
CA PRO A 45 12.67 1.12 10.81
C PRO A 45 14.19 1.03 11.00
N ALA A 46 14.63 0.41 12.11
CA ALA A 46 16.06 0.30 12.44
C ALA A 46 16.84 -0.60 11.45
N LYS A 47 16.14 -1.42 10.67
CA LYS A 47 16.72 -2.31 9.66
C LYS A 47 15.97 -2.16 8.34
N PHE A 48 16.74 -2.15 7.25
CA PHE A 48 16.23 -2.30 5.90
C PHE A 48 16.93 -3.47 5.19
N PRO A 49 16.20 -4.30 4.43
CA PRO A 49 14.76 -4.19 4.15
C PRO A 49 13.88 -4.56 5.35
N ASP A 50 12.72 -3.94 5.43
CA ASP A 50 11.87 -3.91 6.61
C ASP A 50 11.33 -5.31 6.98
N TRP A 51 11.20 -6.23 6.02
CA TRP A 51 10.84 -7.64 6.26
C TRP A 51 11.80 -8.39 7.20
N MET A 52 12.96 -7.83 7.53
CA MET A 52 13.88 -8.36 8.53
C MET A 52 13.37 -8.21 9.98
N LEU A 53 12.31 -7.43 10.22
CA LEU A 53 11.71 -7.23 11.53
C LEU A 53 10.35 -7.92 11.62
N SER A 54 10.16 -8.69 12.69
CA SER A 54 8.86 -9.24 13.07
C SER A 54 7.87 -8.13 13.45
N ALA A 55 6.58 -8.46 13.45
CA ALA A 55 5.53 -7.53 13.84
C ALA A 55 5.72 -7.00 15.28
N GLN A 56 6.17 -7.86 16.20
CA GLN A 56 6.45 -7.47 17.59
C GLN A 56 7.66 -6.53 17.70
N GLU A 57 8.74 -6.77 16.95
CA GLU A 57 9.89 -5.86 16.95
C GLU A 57 9.53 -4.48 16.39
N ARG A 58 8.72 -4.43 15.32
CA ARG A 58 8.22 -3.18 14.75
C ARG A 58 7.37 -2.40 15.75
N LEU A 59 6.50 -3.11 16.48
CA LEU A 59 5.69 -2.53 17.54
C LEU A 59 6.55 -1.92 18.65
N ASN A 60 7.55 -2.65 19.13
CA ASN A 60 8.47 -2.18 20.17
C ASN A 60 9.29 -0.96 19.73
N GLN A 61 9.56 -0.83 18.43
CA GLN A 61 10.33 0.28 17.85
C GLN A 61 9.46 1.49 17.44
N GLY A 62 8.13 1.37 17.47
CA GLY A 62 7.24 2.40 16.90
C GLY A 62 7.44 2.59 15.39
N SER A 63 7.80 1.51 14.72
CA SER A 63 8.21 1.48 13.31
C SER A 63 7.02 1.31 12.36
N TRP A 64 7.30 1.23 11.06
CA TRP A 64 6.31 1.03 10.02
C TRP A 64 5.87 -0.44 9.92
N PHE A 65 4.64 -0.65 9.52
CA PHE A 65 4.04 -1.94 9.24
C PHE A 65 3.68 -2.05 7.75
N ASN A 66 3.38 -3.27 7.33
CA ASN A 66 2.91 -3.59 5.98
C ASN A 66 1.59 -4.36 6.10
N GLU A 67 1.00 -4.67 4.96
CA GLU A 67 -0.24 -5.45 4.86
C GLU A 67 -0.22 -6.71 5.72
N ASP A 68 0.86 -7.51 5.72
CA ASP A 68 0.93 -8.80 6.42
C ASP A 68 0.77 -8.69 7.94
N HIS A 69 0.99 -7.51 8.51
CA HIS A 69 0.88 -7.27 9.94
C HIS A 69 -0.53 -6.89 10.40
N VAL A 70 -1.50 -6.66 9.50
CA VAL A 70 -2.86 -6.21 9.86
C VAL A 70 -3.54 -7.17 10.84
N SER A 71 -3.48 -8.48 10.57
CA SER A 71 -4.07 -9.50 11.47
C SER A 71 -3.40 -9.55 12.84
N PHE A 72 -2.09 -9.33 12.92
CA PHE A 72 -1.39 -9.22 14.19
C PHE A 72 -1.86 -7.98 14.96
N LEU A 73 -1.88 -6.80 14.32
CA LEU A 73 -2.29 -5.54 14.94
C LEU A 73 -3.76 -5.52 15.38
N ALA A 74 -4.63 -6.28 14.70
CA ALA A 74 -6.02 -6.50 15.12
C ALA A 74 -6.12 -7.11 16.52
N ASN A 75 -5.11 -7.86 16.97
CA ASN A 75 -5.10 -8.53 18.27
C ASN A 75 -4.25 -7.83 19.34
N VAL A 76 -3.52 -6.77 18.99
CA VAL A 76 -2.74 -5.98 19.95
C VAL A 76 -3.63 -4.99 20.69
N ASP A 77 -3.51 -4.97 22.03
CA ASP A 77 -4.13 -3.97 22.90
C ASP A 77 -3.24 -3.74 24.15
N PRO A 78 -2.83 -2.48 24.46
CA PRO A 78 -3.08 -1.26 23.72
C PRO A 78 -2.24 -1.12 22.43
N LEU A 79 -2.85 -0.55 21.39
CA LEU A 79 -2.11 -0.06 20.22
C LEU A 79 -1.44 1.30 20.48
N PRO A 80 -0.28 1.57 19.85
CA PRO A 80 0.29 2.91 19.77
C PRO A 80 -0.71 3.93 19.23
N ASN A 81 -0.57 5.19 19.66
CA ASN A 81 -1.44 6.27 19.20
C ASN A 81 -1.27 6.57 17.71
N HIS A 82 -0.09 6.31 17.14
CA HIS A 82 0.18 6.56 15.73
C HIS A 82 0.81 5.30 15.12
N ILE A 83 0.23 4.83 14.02
CA ILE A 83 0.78 3.71 13.25
C ILE A 83 0.98 4.15 11.81
N VAL A 84 2.10 3.76 11.21
CA VAL A 84 2.35 3.88 9.78
C VAL A 84 2.23 2.50 9.16
N LEU A 85 1.36 2.38 8.17
CA LEU A 85 1.08 1.16 7.43
C LEU A 85 1.32 1.44 5.95
N HIS A 86 2.07 0.61 5.25
CA HIS A 86 2.19 0.72 3.81
C HIS A 86 1.71 -0.53 3.09
N PHE A 87 0.88 -0.37 2.07
CA PHE A 87 0.24 -1.46 1.35
C PHE A 87 0.90 -1.68 -0.02
N ASP A 88 1.35 -2.91 -0.27
CA ASP A 88 1.61 -3.38 -1.62
C ASP A 88 0.35 -3.98 -2.24
N LEU A 89 -0.22 -3.25 -3.20
CA LEU A 89 -1.47 -3.64 -3.86
C LEU A 89 -1.39 -5.00 -4.54
N ILE A 90 -0.21 -5.40 -5.05
CA ILE A 90 -0.05 -6.71 -5.67
C ILE A 90 0.03 -7.80 -4.62
N GLN A 91 0.69 -7.54 -3.50
CA GLN A 91 0.83 -8.49 -2.41
C GLN A 91 -0.53 -8.86 -1.83
N ILE A 92 -1.39 -7.86 -1.59
CA ILE A 92 -2.76 -8.05 -1.08
C ILE A 92 -3.57 -9.00 -1.97
N LEU A 93 -3.42 -8.87 -3.29
CA LEU A 93 -4.19 -9.66 -4.25
C LEU A 93 -3.60 -11.06 -4.51
N HIS A 94 -2.34 -11.29 -4.16
CA HIS A 94 -1.60 -12.51 -4.48
C HIS A 94 -1.42 -13.44 -3.27
N GLU A 95 -1.27 -12.89 -2.06
CA GLU A 95 -0.89 -13.69 -0.90
C GLU A 95 -2.07 -14.24 -0.10
N ARG A 96 -1.97 -15.52 0.23
CA ARG A 96 -2.99 -16.28 0.98
C ARG A 96 -3.08 -15.89 2.46
N TYR A 97 -2.11 -15.16 3.01
CA TYR A 97 -2.06 -14.88 4.45
C TYR A 97 -3.21 -13.97 4.93
N PHE A 98 -3.82 -13.21 4.02
CA PHE A 98 -5.00 -12.36 4.30
C PHE A 98 -6.32 -13.13 4.47
N ILE A 99 -6.31 -14.43 4.20
CA ILE A 99 -7.50 -15.21 3.87
C ILE A 99 -7.79 -16.30 4.92
N GLN A 100 -7.06 -16.33 6.03
CA GLN A 100 -7.40 -17.23 7.15
C GLN A 100 -8.83 -17.06 7.69
N SER A 101 -9.52 -15.97 7.32
CA SER A 101 -10.91 -15.67 7.64
C SER A 101 -11.71 -15.11 6.45
N CYS A 102 -11.35 -15.41 5.19
CA CYS A 102 -12.17 -14.94 4.07
C CYS A 102 -13.43 -15.79 3.84
N SER A 103 -14.39 -15.22 3.11
CA SER A 103 -15.56 -15.97 2.64
C SER A 103 -15.16 -17.09 1.65
N ASP A 104 -15.99 -18.13 1.54
CA ASP A 104 -15.81 -19.21 0.56
C ASP A 104 -15.73 -18.68 -0.87
N GLU A 105 -16.44 -17.59 -1.15
CA GLU A 105 -16.42 -16.90 -2.44
C GLU A 105 -15.04 -16.34 -2.77
N LEU A 106 -14.38 -15.68 -1.81
CA LEU A 106 -13.03 -15.14 -2.01
C LEU A 106 -11.98 -16.26 -2.07
N ALA A 107 -12.16 -17.32 -1.27
CA ALA A 107 -11.29 -18.49 -1.29
C ALA A 107 -11.31 -19.20 -2.65
N ALA A 108 -12.48 -19.28 -3.31
CA ALA A 108 -12.65 -19.90 -4.61
C ALA A 108 -11.90 -19.19 -5.75
N LEU A 109 -11.48 -17.93 -5.55
CA LEU A 109 -10.68 -17.16 -6.50
C LEU A 109 -9.18 -17.47 -6.42
N LEU A 110 -8.74 -18.35 -5.50
CA LEU A 110 -7.34 -18.66 -5.27
C LEU A 110 -6.92 -20.07 -5.75
N PRO A 111 -5.66 -20.24 -6.20
CA PRO A 111 -4.69 -19.19 -6.48
C PRO A 111 -5.11 -18.38 -7.72
N ARG A 112 -4.80 -17.08 -7.71
CA ARG A 112 -5.14 -16.22 -8.84
C ARG A 112 -4.26 -16.50 -10.04
N THR A 113 -4.86 -16.52 -11.22
CA THR A 113 -4.13 -16.52 -12.49
C THR A 113 -3.75 -15.10 -12.88
N PHE A 114 -2.69 -14.93 -13.68
CA PHE A 114 -2.24 -13.61 -14.15
C PHE A 114 -3.36 -12.80 -14.83
N ASN A 115 -4.16 -13.44 -15.69
CA ASN A 115 -5.26 -12.78 -16.38
C ASN A 115 -6.41 -12.41 -15.44
N SER A 116 -6.58 -13.13 -14.33
CA SER A 116 -7.63 -12.79 -13.38
C SER A 116 -7.45 -11.39 -12.78
N PHE A 117 -6.23 -10.86 -12.70
CA PHE A 117 -5.94 -9.52 -12.15
C PHE A 117 -6.52 -8.37 -12.98
N ALA A 118 -6.96 -8.63 -14.21
CA ALA A 118 -7.71 -7.65 -15.00
C ALA A 118 -9.18 -7.49 -14.53
N ASN A 119 -9.73 -8.48 -13.81
CA ASN A 119 -11.09 -8.43 -13.30
C ASN A 119 -11.19 -7.52 -12.07
N SER A 120 -11.81 -6.35 -12.25
CA SER A 120 -11.97 -5.34 -11.20
C SER A 120 -12.86 -5.82 -10.05
N ALA A 121 -13.97 -6.50 -10.34
CA ALA A 121 -14.87 -7.01 -9.30
C ALA A 121 -14.13 -7.98 -8.36
N HIS A 122 -13.31 -8.88 -8.91
CA HIS A 122 -12.48 -9.77 -8.08
C HIS A 122 -11.48 -8.96 -7.25
N ASN A 123 -10.75 -8.02 -7.86
CA ASN A 123 -9.80 -7.16 -7.14
C ASN A 123 -10.47 -6.39 -5.99
N GLU A 124 -11.64 -5.81 -6.23
CA GLU A 124 -12.43 -5.11 -5.22
C GLU A 124 -12.82 -6.02 -4.06
N MET A 125 -13.16 -7.29 -4.29
CA MET A 125 -13.46 -8.23 -3.21
C MET A 125 -12.26 -8.41 -2.27
N PHE A 126 -11.06 -8.60 -2.81
CA PHE A 126 -9.84 -8.71 -2.00
C PHE A 126 -9.55 -7.41 -1.23
N PHE A 127 -9.64 -6.26 -1.89
CA PHE A 127 -9.40 -4.97 -1.22
C PHE A 127 -10.46 -4.67 -0.16
N ARG A 128 -11.73 -4.96 -0.42
CA ARG A 128 -12.82 -4.81 0.56
C ARG A 128 -12.64 -5.74 1.75
N HIS A 129 -12.19 -6.97 1.53
CA HIS A 129 -11.90 -7.91 2.61
C HIS A 129 -10.82 -7.37 3.54
N ILE A 130 -9.67 -6.92 3.00
CA ILE A 130 -8.59 -6.40 3.85
C ILE A 130 -9.03 -5.13 4.59
N VAL A 131 -9.63 -4.14 3.92
CA VAL A 131 -10.02 -2.87 4.56
C VAL A 131 -11.18 -3.01 5.55
N SER A 132 -11.92 -4.13 5.52
CA SER A 132 -12.97 -4.43 6.51
C SER A 132 -12.40 -5.06 7.80
N ASN A 133 -11.08 -5.22 7.91
CA ASN A 133 -10.47 -5.79 9.11
C ASN A 133 -10.75 -4.91 10.36
N PRO A 134 -11.14 -5.51 11.51
CA PRO A 134 -11.41 -4.76 12.75
C PRO A 134 -10.26 -3.88 13.23
N PHE A 135 -9.01 -4.15 12.81
CA PHE A 135 -7.86 -3.28 13.05
C PHE A 135 -8.14 -1.81 12.73
N PHE A 136 -8.80 -1.52 11.59
CA PHE A 136 -9.04 -0.14 11.16
C PHE A 136 -10.00 0.61 12.09
N GLY A 137 -10.95 -0.10 12.71
CA GLY A 137 -11.88 0.48 13.68
C GLY A 137 -11.25 0.91 15.01
N LYS A 138 -9.95 0.68 15.22
CA LYS A 138 -9.23 1.08 16.44
C LYS A 138 -8.69 2.52 16.41
N PHE A 139 -8.86 3.25 15.31
CA PHE A 139 -8.31 4.59 15.11
C PHE A 139 -9.42 5.65 15.00
N ASP A 140 -9.18 6.82 15.58
CA ASP A 140 -10.09 7.98 15.47
C ASP A 140 -10.02 8.65 14.10
N ARG A 141 -8.87 8.49 13.42
CA ARG A 141 -8.54 9.09 12.13
C ARG A 141 -7.72 8.12 11.29
N ILE A 142 -8.13 7.93 10.04
CA ILE A 142 -7.37 7.21 9.02
C ILE A 142 -7.02 8.20 7.92
N ILE A 143 -5.72 8.36 7.66
CA ILE A 143 -5.19 9.23 6.61
C ILE A 143 -4.58 8.35 5.53
N VAL A 144 -5.19 8.36 4.35
CA VAL A 144 -4.78 7.53 3.22
C VAL A 144 -4.01 8.39 2.23
N ASN A 145 -2.87 7.89 1.78
CA ASN A 145 -2.19 8.38 0.61
C ASN A 145 -1.95 7.20 -0.34
N THR A 146 -2.44 7.32 -1.57
CA THR A 146 -2.17 6.35 -2.63
C THR A 146 -1.06 6.88 -3.52
N LEU A 147 0.10 6.23 -3.51
CA LEU A 147 1.17 6.48 -4.46
C LEU A 147 0.80 5.89 -5.82
N TYR A 148 0.30 6.75 -6.70
CA TYR A 148 0.02 6.43 -8.08
C TYR A 148 1.28 6.56 -8.94
N THR A 149 1.63 5.47 -9.62
CA THR A 149 2.75 5.44 -10.55
C THR A 149 2.25 4.80 -11.85
N PRO A 150 2.19 5.54 -12.97
CA PRO A 150 1.78 5.00 -14.25
C PRO A 150 2.54 3.72 -14.59
N TRP A 151 1.87 2.78 -15.29
CA TRP A 151 2.42 1.46 -15.61
C TRP A 151 3.83 1.55 -16.20
N GLU A 152 4.05 2.44 -17.18
CA GLU A 152 5.34 2.58 -17.85
C GLU A 152 6.45 3.00 -16.87
N THR A 153 6.18 4.00 -16.04
CA THR A 153 7.11 4.47 -15.01
C THR A 153 7.44 3.34 -14.04
N ASN A 154 6.42 2.61 -13.58
CA ASN A 154 6.61 1.52 -12.64
C ASN A 154 7.41 0.36 -13.27
N ALA A 155 7.11 0.01 -14.51
CA ALA A 155 7.84 -1.02 -15.27
C ALA A 155 9.32 -0.64 -15.47
N ARG A 156 9.61 0.63 -15.76
CA ARG A 156 11.00 1.14 -15.86
C ARG A 156 11.73 1.02 -14.52
N GLN A 157 11.09 1.43 -13.42
CA GLN A 157 11.65 1.30 -12.07
C GLN A 157 11.91 -0.15 -11.71
N TRP A 158 10.97 -1.05 -12.02
CA TRP A 158 11.09 -2.48 -11.81
C TRP A 158 12.27 -3.08 -12.57
N LYS A 159 12.37 -2.80 -13.88
CA LYS A 159 13.48 -3.29 -14.72
C LYS A 159 14.84 -2.82 -14.23
N LYS A 160 14.94 -1.56 -13.78
CA LYS A 160 16.18 -1.04 -13.16
C LYS A 160 16.55 -1.83 -11.91
N ARG A 161 15.60 -2.16 -11.04
CA ARG A 161 15.85 -2.99 -9.84
C ARG A 161 16.30 -4.41 -10.20
N GLN A 162 15.64 -5.04 -11.16
CA GLN A 162 16.04 -6.39 -11.60
C GLN A 162 17.47 -6.44 -12.13
N SER A 163 17.95 -5.39 -12.83
CA SER A 163 19.33 -5.34 -13.30
C SER A 163 20.38 -5.29 -12.18
N THR A 164 19.97 -4.92 -10.96
CA THR A 164 20.84 -4.86 -9.77
C THR A 164 20.69 -6.06 -8.85
N MET A 165 19.74 -6.97 -9.11
CA MET A 165 19.51 -8.14 -8.27
C MET A 165 20.43 -9.30 -8.67
N ILE A 166 21.08 -9.92 -7.67
CA ILE A 166 21.93 -11.11 -7.86
C ILE A 166 21.08 -12.30 -8.33
N ILE A 167 19.85 -12.42 -7.84
CA ILE A 167 18.88 -13.46 -8.23
C ILE A 167 17.69 -12.77 -8.90
N LYS A 168 17.42 -13.14 -10.16
CA LYS A 168 16.23 -12.66 -10.87
C LYS A 168 14.98 -13.26 -10.24
N GLU A 169 14.07 -12.38 -9.83
CA GLU A 169 12.78 -12.79 -9.28
C GLU A 169 11.95 -13.55 -10.33
N ARG A 170 11.28 -14.62 -9.91
CA ARG A 170 10.34 -15.41 -10.72
C ARG A 170 8.92 -15.19 -10.22
N GLY A 171 7.92 -15.20 -11.09
CA GLY A 171 6.50 -15.11 -10.71
C GLY A 171 5.74 -13.97 -11.41
N LEU A 172 4.78 -13.39 -10.69
CA LEU A 172 3.80 -12.43 -11.22
C LEU A 172 4.43 -11.09 -11.67
N ARG A 173 5.39 -10.56 -10.89
CA ARG A 173 5.96 -9.22 -11.10
C ARG A 173 6.71 -9.07 -12.44
N PRO A 174 7.56 -10.02 -12.88
CA PRO A 174 8.13 -9.98 -14.23
C PRO A 174 7.09 -9.89 -15.36
N LEU A 175 5.96 -10.58 -15.23
CA LEU A 175 4.88 -10.57 -16.24
C LEU A 175 4.10 -9.25 -16.22
N LEU A 176 3.84 -8.69 -15.04
CA LEU A 176 3.13 -7.41 -14.88
C LEU A 176 3.86 -6.23 -15.53
N PHE A 177 5.19 -6.28 -15.56
CA PHE A 177 6.06 -5.18 -16.02
C PHE A 177 6.84 -5.54 -17.29
N ASP A 178 6.30 -6.46 -18.09
CA ASP A 178 6.87 -6.80 -19.39
C ASP A 178 6.56 -5.72 -20.43
N PHE A 179 7.62 -5.14 -21.00
CA PHE A 179 7.50 -4.16 -22.09
C PHE A 179 7.04 -4.77 -23.41
N GLN A 180 7.22 -6.08 -23.62
CA GLN A 180 6.76 -6.77 -24.82
C GLN A 180 5.26 -7.02 -24.79
N GLN A 181 4.68 -7.15 -23.59
CA GLN A 181 3.26 -7.35 -23.38
C GLN A 181 2.75 -6.41 -22.28
N PRO A 182 2.62 -5.10 -22.56
CA PRO A 182 2.14 -4.15 -21.57
C PRO A 182 0.78 -4.54 -21.03
N ARG A 183 0.68 -4.71 -19.71
CA ARG A 183 -0.58 -5.02 -19.02
C ARG A 183 -1.13 -3.82 -18.28
N THR A 184 -1.33 -2.74 -19.03
CA THR A 184 -1.95 -1.50 -18.53
C THR A 184 -3.38 -1.75 -18.05
N ASP A 185 -4.08 -2.71 -18.65
CA ASP A 185 -5.40 -3.20 -18.23
C ASP A 185 -5.40 -3.71 -16.79
N ILE A 186 -4.47 -4.61 -16.45
CA ILE A 186 -4.30 -5.11 -15.08
C ILE A 186 -3.92 -3.97 -14.14
N HIS A 187 -3.03 -3.09 -14.59
CA HIS A 187 -2.55 -1.97 -13.79
C HIS A 187 -3.66 -1.00 -13.39
N GLN A 188 -4.48 -0.60 -14.36
CA GLN A 188 -5.64 0.25 -14.16
C GLN A 188 -6.69 -0.44 -13.31
N SER A 189 -6.98 -1.72 -13.58
CA SER A 189 -7.97 -2.50 -12.83
C SER A 189 -7.66 -2.54 -11.35
N ILE A 190 -6.39 -2.77 -10.98
CA ILE A 190 -5.98 -2.86 -9.57
C ILE A 190 -6.02 -1.48 -8.89
N TYR A 191 -5.49 -0.43 -9.51
CA TYR A 191 -5.56 0.92 -8.92
C TYR A 191 -7.01 1.39 -8.78
N GLY A 192 -7.84 1.22 -9.81
CA GLY A 192 -9.26 1.58 -9.75
C GLY A 192 -9.99 0.82 -8.65
N SER A 193 -9.78 -0.50 -8.56
CA SER A 193 -10.40 -1.33 -7.52
C SER A 193 -9.96 -0.93 -6.11
N TRP A 194 -8.69 -0.55 -5.93
CA TRP A 194 -8.19 -0.02 -4.66
C TRP A 194 -8.86 1.30 -4.31
N LEU A 195 -8.87 2.27 -5.23
CA LEU A 195 -9.45 3.60 -5.03
C LEU A 195 -10.95 3.55 -4.71
N ASN A 196 -11.68 2.61 -5.32
CA ASN A 196 -13.09 2.35 -5.00
C ASN A 196 -13.28 1.67 -3.63
N SER A 197 -12.30 0.88 -3.17
CA SER A 197 -12.43 0.10 -1.95
C SER A 197 -12.06 0.87 -0.70
N ILE A 198 -11.17 1.86 -0.80
CA ILE A 198 -10.73 2.65 0.36
C ILE A 198 -11.80 3.55 0.95
N GLU A 199 -12.88 3.84 0.23
CA GLU A 199 -14.02 4.56 0.80
C GLU A 199 -14.63 3.82 1.99
N LYS A 200 -14.52 2.48 2.03
CA LYS A 200 -14.97 1.68 3.18
C LYS A 200 -14.17 1.92 4.46
N LEU A 201 -12.97 2.49 4.37
CA LEU A 201 -12.20 2.89 5.55
C LEU A 201 -12.78 4.15 6.21
N ASP A 202 -13.70 4.87 5.56
CA ASP A 202 -14.14 6.20 5.95
C ASP A 202 -12.95 7.12 6.27
N PRO A 203 -12.02 7.31 5.31
CA PRO A 203 -10.79 8.04 5.57
C PRO A 203 -11.12 9.51 5.87
N TYR A 204 -10.50 10.06 6.91
CA TYR A 204 -10.65 11.48 7.22
C TYR A 204 -10.03 12.35 6.13
N LEU A 205 -8.94 11.87 5.52
CA LEU A 205 -8.29 12.50 4.39
C LEU A 205 -7.80 11.40 3.44
N SER A 206 -8.10 11.55 2.15
CA SER A 206 -7.61 10.65 1.11
C SER A 206 -6.89 11.42 0.01
N LEU A 207 -5.61 11.10 -0.16
CA LEU A 207 -4.69 11.75 -1.07
C LEU A 207 -4.20 10.78 -2.14
N VAL A 208 -3.82 11.33 -3.28
CA VAL A 208 -3.06 10.64 -4.31
C VAL A 208 -1.75 11.38 -4.54
N SER A 209 -0.65 10.67 -4.33
CA SER A 209 0.69 11.13 -4.64
C SER A 209 1.13 10.60 -5.99
N GLU A 210 1.68 11.48 -6.82
CA GLU A 210 2.22 11.15 -8.13
C GLU A 210 3.65 11.71 -8.25
N SER A 211 4.61 10.86 -8.62
CA SER A 211 5.95 11.35 -8.95
C SER A 211 6.05 11.61 -10.44
N LYS A 212 6.21 12.89 -10.82
CA LYS A 212 6.36 13.34 -12.20
C LYS A 212 7.51 14.33 -12.28
N ASP A 213 8.40 14.16 -13.26
CA ASP A 213 9.54 15.06 -13.52
C ASP A 213 10.42 15.35 -12.29
N LYS A 214 10.67 14.31 -11.46
CA LYS A 214 11.42 14.39 -10.19
C LYS A 214 10.76 15.27 -9.12
N ARG A 215 9.50 15.66 -9.31
CA ARG A 215 8.66 16.34 -8.33
C ARG A 215 7.60 15.39 -7.80
N LEU A 216 7.18 15.62 -6.57
CA LEU A 216 6.05 14.94 -5.94
C LEU A 216 4.85 15.87 -6.02
N PHE A 217 3.77 15.39 -6.61
CA PHE A 217 2.48 16.08 -6.64
C PHE A 217 1.55 15.32 -5.72
N ILE A 218 0.88 16.04 -4.83
CA ILE A 218 -0.10 15.47 -3.90
C ILE A 218 -1.42 16.19 -4.17
N LYS A 219 -2.48 15.42 -4.38
CA LYS A 219 -3.82 15.90 -4.71
C LYS A 219 -4.82 15.17 -3.83
N GLU A 220 -5.98 15.75 -3.57
CA GLU A 220 -7.10 14.98 -3.03
C GLU A 220 -7.53 13.90 -4.04
N GLN A 221 -7.96 12.74 -3.52
CA GLN A 221 -8.40 11.63 -4.36
C GLN A 221 -9.57 12.03 -5.27
N SER A 222 -10.53 12.80 -4.77
CA SER A 222 -11.69 13.29 -5.54
C SER A 222 -11.25 14.06 -6.79
N ALA A 223 -10.28 14.96 -6.63
CA ALA A 223 -9.69 15.74 -7.73
C ALA A 223 -8.87 14.88 -8.69
N PHE A 224 -8.21 13.82 -8.19
CA PHE A 224 -7.52 12.87 -9.05
C PHE A 224 -8.49 12.06 -9.92
N MET A 225 -9.56 11.51 -9.32
CA MET A 225 -10.56 10.68 -10.00
C MET A 225 -11.36 11.45 -11.06
N ALA A 226 -11.58 12.75 -10.86
CA ALA A 226 -12.25 13.60 -11.86
C ALA A 226 -11.45 13.78 -13.16
N ASN A 227 -10.15 13.49 -13.16
CA ASN A 227 -9.21 13.72 -14.26
C ASN A 227 -8.56 12.43 -14.80
N ALA A 228 -8.92 11.26 -14.26
CA ALA A 228 -8.35 9.95 -14.58
C ALA A 228 -9.24 9.18 -15.57
#